data_AF-X0QCX2-F1
#
_entry.id   AF-X0QCX2-F1
#
_cell.length_a   1.000
_cell.length_b   1.000
_cell.length_c   1.000
_cell.angle_alpha   90.00
_cell.angle_beta   90.00
_cell.angle_gamma   90.00
#
_symmetry.space_group_name_H-M   'P 1'
#
loop_
_entity.id
_entity.type
_entity.pdbx_description
1 polymer ?
#
loop_
_entity_poly.entity_id
_entity_poly.type
_entity_poly.pdbx_seq_one_letter_code
_entity_poly.pdbx_strand_id
1 'polypeptide(L)'
;MGAHTLLQDCKPPTEEQLANNPFLIKLNDMLEPERLLFVTGDTTIYYGEQIGKTEPTANTIGLALTDKQGDTVGAVFYTPNSKSKPIVIDPTGYGAIVIGEPNKANEMIAFNDLDSGIDVYSYLMGSDKTIIVSPHKTKQCLKKMVQHWSSGSQVIVPMTLDDKGLINLLAGVRAQALVTVAHIVTMLQNDSYEAILADSDTQLINLQDTAYYPEWRDDPQLNEPMIYSDGRFELYHDGLFFVKYNDDDPANITFKFKAFVCSPIEVIAKTRDTSSVHGDGYCSGAMMTAYCIHGQYRYHYCKVMQGNTAVSLPVKA
;
A
#
# COMPACT_ATOMS: atom_id res chain seq x y z
N MET A 1 -7.00 2.74 -32.16
CA MET A 1 -6.76 4.19 -32.15
C MET A 1 -6.74 4.60 -30.68
N GLY A 2 -5.58 5.06 -30.19
CA GLY A 2 -5.29 5.20 -28.75
C GLY A 2 -5.73 6.54 -28.14
N ALA A 3 -5.48 6.71 -26.84
CA ALA A 3 -5.82 7.92 -26.06
C ALA A 3 -5.00 9.18 -26.42
N HIS A 4 -4.16 9.11 -27.46
CA HIS A 4 -3.43 10.22 -28.06
C HIS A 4 -4.31 11.37 -28.60
N THR A 5 -5.64 11.18 -28.70
CA THR A 5 -6.54 12.19 -29.28
C THR A 5 -7.07 13.22 -28.28
N LEU A 6 -6.95 13.02 -26.96
CA LEU A 6 -7.62 13.91 -25.98
C LEU A 6 -7.11 15.35 -26.02
N LEU A 7 -5.81 15.55 -26.30
CA LEU A 7 -5.15 16.86 -26.25
C LEU A 7 -4.48 17.23 -27.58
N GLN A 8 -4.73 16.46 -28.65
CA GLN A 8 -3.93 16.49 -29.89
C GLN A 8 -3.94 17.85 -30.62
N ASP A 9 -5.02 18.62 -30.49
CA ASP A 9 -5.18 19.93 -31.14
C ASP A 9 -4.97 21.12 -30.18
N CYS A 10 -4.64 20.84 -28.92
CA CYS A 10 -4.42 21.86 -27.91
C CYS A 10 -3.01 22.46 -28.04
N LYS A 11 -2.85 23.72 -27.63
CA LYS A 11 -1.56 24.44 -27.67
C LYS A 11 -1.09 24.76 -26.27
N PRO A 12 0.22 24.99 -26.06
CA PRO A 12 0.71 25.48 -24.78
C PRO A 12 -0.05 26.74 -24.34
N PRO A 13 -0.38 26.87 -23.04
CA PRO A 13 -1.14 28.01 -22.54
C PRO A 13 -0.30 29.30 -22.59
N THR A 14 -0.95 30.43 -22.86
CA THR A 14 -0.36 31.75 -22.65
C THR A 14 -0.38 32.14 -21.17
N GLU A 15 0.42 33.13 -20.77
CA GLU A 15 0.38 33.68 -19.40
C GLU A 15 -1.04 34.14 -18.99
N GLU A 16 -1.78 34.74 -19.93
CA GLU A 16 -3.17 35.15 -19.73
C GLU A 16 -4.08 33.96 -19.44
N GLN A 17 -3.89 32.84 -20.14
CA GLN A 17 -4.67 31.60 -19.98
C GLN A 17 -4.32 30.86 -18.68
N LEU A 18 -3.09 30.97 -18.20
CA LEU A 18 -2.70 30.53 -16.85
C LEU A 18 -3.30 31.42 -15.76
N ALA A 19 -3.75 32.63 -16.11
CA ALA A 19 -4.46 33.57 -15.24
C ALA A 19 -3.70 33.90 -13.95
N ASN A 20 -2.36 34.02 -14.02
CA ASN A 20 -1.48 34.23 -12.85
C ASN A 20 -1.66 33.18 -11.74
N ASN A 21 -2.14 31.97 -12.07
CA ASN A 21 -2.34 30.91 -11.09
C ASN A 21 -0.98 30.35 -10.64
N PRO A 22 -0.58 30.51 -9.35
CA PRO A 22 0.77 30.15 -8.91
C PRO A 22 1.07 28.66 -9.07
N PHE A 23 0.08 27.80 -8.86
CA PHE A 23 0.21 26.36 -8.99
C PHE A 23 0.45 25.95 -10.45
N LEU A 24 -0.36 26.46 -11.39
CA LEU A 24 -0.21 26.13 -12.81
C LEU A 24 1.07 26.72 -13.41
N ILE A 25 1.49 27.91 -12.96
CA ILE A 25 2.77 28.50 -13.33
C ILE A 25 3.93 27.61 -12.86
N LYS A 26 3.95 27.24 -11.57
CA LYS A 26 4.97 26.34 -11.02
C LYS A 26 5.03 25.01 -11.79
N LEU A 27 3.87 24.44 -12.12
CA LEU A 27 3.79 23.21 -12.89
C LEU A 27 4.33 23.39 -14.33
N ASN A 28 4.04 24.53 -14.97
CA ASN A 28 4.53 24.86 -16.31
C ASN A 28 6.04 25.02 -16.36
N ASP A 29 6.63 25.62 -15.33
CA ASP A 29 8.07 25.83 -15.22
C ASP A 29 8.84 24.52 -14.95
N MET A 30 8.17 23.51 -14.39
CA MET A 30 8.78 22.24 -13.98
C MET A 30 8.67 21.12 -15.02
N LEU A 31 7.62 21.15 -15.85
CA LEU A 31 7.39 20.13 -16.87
C LEU A 31 8.16 20.44 -18.15
N GLU A 32 8.34 19.44 -19.01
CA GLU A 32 8.87 19.69 -20.35
C GLU A 32 7.95 20.64 -21.14
N PRO A 33 8.50 21.41 -22.11
CA PRO A 33 7.69 22.23 -23.00
C PRO A 33 6.55 21.43 -23.62
N GLU A 34 5.40 22.09 -23.81
CA GLU A 34 4.20 21.50 -24.45
C GLU A 34 3.49 20.39 -23.65
N ARG A 35 3.88 20.13 -22.40
CA ARG A 35 3.18 19.19 -21.52
C ARG A 35 1.86 19.71 -20.96
N LEU A 36 1.80 21.01 -20.64
CA LEU A 36 0.55 21.71 -20.29
C LEU A 36 -0.06 22.31 -21.53
N LEU A 37 -1.35 22.10 -21.71
CA LEU A 37 -2.06 22.48 -22.93
C LEU A 37 -3.36 23.21 -22.58
N PHE A 38 -3.63 24.34 -23.23
CA PHE A 38 -4.89 25.04 -23.10
C PHE A 38 -5.97 24.37 -23.94
N VAL A 39 -7.08 24.03 -23.29
CA VAL A 39 -8.20 23.30 -23.87
C VAL A 39 -9.32 24.27 -24.25
N THR A 40 -9.64 24.35 -25.53
CA THR A 40 -10.60 25.34 -26.07
C THR A 40 -12.04 24.84 -26.13
N GLY A 41 -12.25 23.53 -26.03
CA GLY A 41 -13.57 22.90 -26.18
C GLY A 41 -13.79 21.78 -25.20
N ASP A 42 -15.04 21.31 -25.11
CA ASP A 42 -15.36 20.16 -24.28
C ASP A 42 -14.82 18.87 -24.88
N THR A 43 -14.46 17.93 -24.01
CA THR A 43 -13.75 16.70 -24.38
C THR A 43 -14.74 15.54 -24.35
N THR A 44 -14.93 14.91 -25.50
CA THR A 44 -15.66 13.65 -25.58
C THR A 44 -14.72 12.48 -25.29
N ILE A 45 -15.15 11.58 -24.41
CA ILE A 45 -14.42 10.37 -24.06
C ILE A 45 -14.64 9.34 -25.17
N TYR A 46 -13.56 8.84 -25.79
CA TYR A 46 -13.64 7.91 -26.92
C TYR A 46 -13.31 6.46 -26.55
N TYR A 47 -13.17 6.14 -25.26
CA TYR A 47 -12.74 4.83 -24.78
C TYR A 47 -13.19 4.56 -23.33
N GLY A 48 -13.10 3.29 -22.91
CA GLY A 48 -13.49 2.87 -21.56
C GLY A 48 -15.02 2.86 -21.34
N GLU A 49 -15.42 2.69 -20.08
CA GLU A 49 -16.85 2.57 -19.70
C GLU A 49 -17.66 3.85 -19.94
N GLN A 50 -16.99 5.00 -20.08
CA GLN A 50 -17.62 6.32 -20.28
C GLN A 50 -17.58 6.80 -21.73
N ILE A 51 -17.38 5.90 -22.69
CA ILE A 51 -17.35 6.24 -24.12
C ILE A 51 -18.62 7.02 -24.55
N GLY A 52 -18.41 8.08 -25.33
CA GLY A 52 -19.46 8.98 -25.82
C GLY A 52 -19.91 10.06 -24.82
N LYS A 53 -19.43 10.01 -23.57
CA LYS A 53 -19.68 11.08 -22.59
C LYS A 53 -18.82 12.30 -22.93
N THR A 54 -19.41 13.49 -22.83
CA THR A 54 -18.70 14.76 -22.99
C THR A 54 -18.53 15.42 -21.62
N GLU A 55 -17.30 15.77 -21.28
CA GLU A 55 -16.94 16.48 -20.05
C GLU A 55 -16.68 17.97 -20.33
N PRO A 56 -17.17 18.89 -19.47
CA PRO A 56 -17.06 20.33 -19.66
C PRO A 56 -15.64 20.83 -19.37
N THR A 57 -14.75 20.65 -20.34
CA THR A 57 -13.30 20.88 -20.23
C THR A 57 -12.84 22.13 -20.98
N ALA A 58 -13.75 22.84 -21.65
CA ALA A 58 -13.42 24.11 -22.27
C ALA A 58 -12.85 25.13 -21.26
N ASN A 59 -11.85 25.90 -21.69
CA ASN A 59 -11.14 26.91 -20.89
C ASN A 59 -10.41 26.34 -19.66
N THR A 60 -9.88 25.12 -19.78
CA THR A 60 -9.04 24.49 -18.76
C THR A 60 -7.60 24.31 -19.24
N ILE A 61 -6.70 24.05 -18.30
CA ILE A 61 -5.34 23.58 -18.58
C ILE A 61 -5.32 22.06 -18.45
N GLY A 62 -5.16 21.38 -19.58
CA GLY A 62 -5.01 19.94 -19.69
C GLY A 62 -3.57 19.49 -19.49
N LEU A 63 -3.40 18.36 -18.83
CA LEU A 63 -2.15 17.65 -18.67
C LEU A 63 -2.37 16.17 -18.98
N ALA A 64 -1.56 15.62 -19.88
CA ALA A 64 -1.64 14.22 -20.25
C ALA A 64 -1.29 13.29 -19.08
N LEU A 65 -2.09 12.24 -18.91
CA LEU A 65 -1.78 11.09 -18.07
C LEU A 65 -1.14 10.03 -18.95
N THR A 66 -0.05 9.46 -18.46
CA THR A 66 0.69 8.42 -19.20
C THR A 66 0.69 7.10 -18.45
N ASP A 67 0.94 6.03 -19.19
CA ASP A 67 1.28 4.74 -18.62
C ASP A 67 2.80 4.54 -18.54
N LYS A 68 3.23 3.37 -18.08
CA LYS A 68 4.66 3.05 -17.93
C LYS A 68 5.43 2.95 -19.26
N GLN A 69 4.73 2.89 -20.40
CA GLN A 69 5.33 2.92 -21.73
C GLN A 69 5.50 4.36 -22.25
N GLY A 70 4.95 5.35 -21.55
CA GLY A 70 4.89 6.73 -22.00
C GLY A 70 3.71 7.01 -22.92
N ASP A 71 2.81 6.05 -23.13
CA ASP A 71 1.63 6.24 -23.95
C ASP A 71 0.62 7.09 -23.18
N THR A 72 0.02 8.08 -23.85
CA THR A 72 -1.09 8.84 -23.27
C THR A 72 -2.28 7.92 -23.08
N VAL A 73 -2.77 7.80 -21.85
CA VAL A 73 -3.93 6.96 -21.48
C VAL A 73 -5.11 7.78 -20.95
N GLY A 74 -4.88 9.06 -20.64
CA GLY A 74 -5.89 9.95 -20.08
C GLY A 74 -5.42 11.40 -20.02
N ALA A 75 -6.20 12.24 -19.37
CA ALA A 75 -5.84 13.62 -19.08
C ALA A 75 -6.49 14.11 -17.79
N VAL A 76 -5.82 15.04 -17.12
CA VAL A 76 -6.37 15.84 -16.03
C VAL A 76 -6.49 17.29 -16.48
N PHE A 77 -7.58 17.95 -16.07
CA PHE A 77 -7.93 19.30 -16.49
C PHE A 77 -8.13 20.20 -15.27
N TYR A 78 -7.37 21.30 -15.23
CA TYR A 78 -7.41 22.29 -14.17
C TYR A 78 -8.06 23.57 -14.66
N THR A 79 -9.08 24.05 -13.96
CA THR A 79 -9.61 25.40 -14.19
C THR A 79 -8.77 26.41 -13.40
N PRO A 80 -8.09 27.37 -14.05
CA PRO A 80 -7.30 28.38 -13.36
C PRO A 80 -8.10 29.12 -12.29
N ASN A 81 -7.50 29.32 -11.11
CA ASN A 81 -8.08 30.06 -9.98
C ASN A 81 -9.44 29.54 -9.47
N SER A 82 -9.78 28.30 -9.80
CA SER A 82 -11.01 27.65 -9.34
C SER A 82 -10.76 26.82 -8.08
N LYS A 83 -11.77 26.77 -7.21
CA LYS A 83 -11.82 25.81 -6.08
C LYS A 83 -12.44 24.46 -6.49
N SER A 84 -12.94 24.35 -7.72
CA SER A 84 -13.48 23.09 -8.24
C SER A 84 -12.39 22.03 -8.30
N LYS A 85 -12.78 20.79 -8.06
CA LYS A 85 -11.86 19.65 -8.25
C LYS A 85 -11.47 19.57 -9.73
N PRO A 86 -10.22 19.18 -10.05
CA PRO A 86 -9.82 18.92 -11.42
C PRO A 86 -10.73 17.85 -12.05
N ILE A 87 -11.01 18.00 -13.34
CA ILE A 87 -11.70 16.97 -14.12
C ILE A 87 -10.63 15.94 -14.49
N VAL A 88 -10.90 14.66 -14.23
CA VAL A 88 -9.96 13.57 -14.55
C VAL A 88 -10.65 12.61 -15.49
N ILE A 89 -10.08 12.44 -16.68
CA ILE A 89 -10.48 11.44 -17.66
C ILE A 89 -9.36 10.39 -17.69
N ASP A 90 -9.50 9.37 -16.84
CA ASP A 90 -8.62 8.20 -16.79
C ASP A 90 -9.48 6.92 -16.86
N PRO A 91 -9.58 6.27 -18.04
CA PRO A 91 -10.39 5.08 -18.22
C PRO A 91 -9.71 3.84 -17.62
N THR A 92 -8.41 3.92 -17.36
CA THR A 92 -7.56 2.82 -16.96
C THR A 92 -7.51 2.70 -15.45
N GLY A 93 -7.60 3.85 -14.77
CA GLY A 93 -7.44 3.99 -13.33
C GLY A 93 -6.00 3.82 -12.86
N TYR A 94 -5.03 3.70 -13.78
CA TYR A 94 -3.60 3.57 -13.49
C TYR A 94 -2.74 4.68 -14.15
N GLY A 95 -3.36 5.60 -14.89
CA GLY A 95 -2.64 6.69 -15.55
C GLY A 95 -1.99 7.61 -14.51
N ALA A 96 -0.77 8.05 -14.78
CA ALA A 96 -0.03 8.92 -13.88
C ALA A 96 0.26 10.28 -14.51
N ILE A 97 0.26 11.31 -13.68
CA ILE A 97 0.97 12.55 -13.98
C ILE A 97 2.45 12.28 -13.74
N VAL A 98 3.28 12.46 -14.77
CA VAL A 98 4.71 12.15 -14.73
C VAL A 98 5.50 13.45 -14.76
N ILE A 99 6.39 13.63 -13.79
CA ILE A 99 7.35 14.74 -13.69
C ILE A 99 8.76 14.15 -13.76
N GLY A 100 9.54 14.60 -14.75
CA GLY A 100 10.83 14.00 -15.12
C GLY A 100 10.70 12.89 -16.18
N GLU A 101 11.84 12.36 -16.62
CA GLU A 101 11.88 11.39 -17.71
C GLU A 101 11.54 9.97 -17.21
N PRO A 102 10.55 9.26 -17.79
CA PRO A 102 10.22 7.88 -17.41
C PRO A 102 11.23 6.89 -18.01
N ASN A 103 12.44 6.87 -17.47
CA ASN A 103 13.48 5.91 -17.82
C ASN A 103 13.44 4.70 -16.87
N LYS A 104 13.65 3.47 -17.38
CA LYS A 104 13.72 2.26 -16.55
C LYS A 104 14.92 2.24 -15.59
N ALA A 105 15.95 3.04 -15.88
CA ALA A 105 17.08 3.25 -14.98
C ALA A 105 16.74 4.21 -13.84
N ASN A 106 15.68 5.02 -13.99
CA ASN A 106 15.28 5.97 -12.98
C ASN A 106 14.44 5.28 -11.91
N GLU A 107 14.65 5.70 -10.68
CA GLU A 107 13.78 5.33 -9.58
C GLU A 107 12.49 6.17 -9.67
N MET A 108 11.35 5.48 -9.58
CA MET A 108 10.05 6.13 -9.65
C MET A 108 9.51 6.37 -8.25
N ILE A 109 9.20 7.61 -7.90
CA ILE A 109 8.65 7.95 -6.58
C ILE A 109 7.16 8.29 -6.74
N ALA A 110 6.31 7.51 -6.09
CA ALA A 110 4.87 7.56 -6.28
C ALA A 110 4.15 8.36 -5.19
N PHE A 111 3.28 9.28 -5.60
CA PHE A 111 2.45 10.09 -4.71
C PHE A 111 0.95 9.98 -5.05
N ASN A 112 0.11 10.25 -4.07
CA ASN A 112 -1.35 10.38 -4.24
C ASN A 112 -1.83 11.84 -4.29
N ASP A 113 -0.92 12.79 -4.20
CA ASP A 113 -1.17 14.22 -4.35
C ASP A 113 -0.04 14.90 -5.14
N LEU A 114 -0.43 15.84 -5.99
CA LEU A 114 0.48 16.49 -6.92
C LEU A 114 1.36 17.55 -6.24
N ASP A 115 0.85 18.21 -5.20
CA ASP A 115 1.62 19.22 -4.46
C ASP A 115 2.87 18.60 -3.83
N SER A 116 2.74 17.45 -3.16
CA SER A 116 3.89 16.72 -2.61
C SER A 116 4.83 16.23 -3.71
N GLY A 117 4.30 15.71 -4.81
CA GLY A 117 5.12 15.26 -5.93
C GLY A 117 5.96 16.39 -6.55
N ILE A 118 5.35 17.57 -6.71
CA ILE A 118 6.01 18.80 -7.15
C ILE A 118 7.10 19.22 -6.17
N ASP A 119 6.78 19.30 -4.87
CA ASP A 119 7.72 19.75 -3.86
C ASP A 119 8.92 18.80 -3.77
N VAL A 120 8.67 17.49 -3.75
CA VAL A 120 9.74 16.48 -3.77
C VAL A 120 10.60 16.62 -5.03
N TYR A 121 10.02 16.72 -6.23
CA TYR A 121 10.82 16.90 -7.46
C TYR A 121 11.72 18.13 -7.38
N SER A 122 11.20 19.24 -6.82
CA SER A 122 11.96 20.49 -6.68
C SER A 122 13.16 20.38 -5.74
N TYR A 123 13.12 19.49 -4.75
CA TYR A 123 14.27 19.20 -3.87
C TYR A 123 15.25 18.21 -4.50
N LEU A 124 14.77 17.26 -5.31
CA LEU A 124 15.60 16.19 -5.86
C LEU A 124 16.47 16.67 -7.03
N MET A 125 15.96 17.53 -7.92
CA MET A 125 16.68 18.18 -9.04
C MET A 125 17.68 17.31 -9.85
N GLY A 126 17.51 15.99 -9.85
CA GLY A 126 18.41 15.00 -10.46
C GLY A 126 17.73 14.23 -11.59
N SER A 127 18.48 13.90 -12.65
CA SER A 127 17.95 13.21 -13.85
C SER A 127 17.63 11.73 -13.65
N ASP A 128 17.91 11.19 -12.46
CA ASP A 128 17.79 9.77 -12.14
C ASP A 128 16.51 9.43 -11.33
N LYS A 129 15.65 10.42 -11.08
CA LYS A 129 14.37 10.26 -10.38
C LYS A 129 13.21 10.72 -11.25
N THR A 130 12.11 9.99 -11.17
CA THR A 130 10.86 10.32 -11.86
C THR A 130 9.73 10.32 -10.85
N ILE A 131 8.95 11.40 -10.79
CA ILE A 131 7.77 11.45 -9.93
C ILE A 131 6.57 10.97 -10.72
N ILE A 132 5.83 10.02 -10.15
CA ILE A 132 4.54 9.59 -10.68
C ILE A 132 3.44 9.92 -9.67
N VAL A 133 2.43 10.65 -10.11
CA VAL A 133 1.34 11.09 -9.23
C VAL A 133 0.02 10.55 -9.73
N SER A 134 -0.73 9.91 -8.82
CA SER A 134 -2.10 9.49 -9.10
C SER A 134 -2.98 10.74 -9.29
N PRO A 135 -3.65 10.92 -10.44
CA PRO A 135 -4.53 12.07 -10.68
C PRO A 135 -5.78 12.03 -9.79
N HIS A 136 -6.08 10.86 -9.22
CA HIS A 136 -7.14 10.67 -8.24
C HIS A 136 -6.57 10.62 -6.83
N LYS A 137 -7.17 11.36 -5.90
CA LYS A 137 -6.82 11.32 -4.47
C LYS A 137 -7.25 10.03 -3.75
N THR A 138 -7.78 9.03 -4.47
CA THR A 138 -8.24 7.80 -3.84
C THR A 138 -7.08 6.81 -3.69
N LYS A 139 -7.03 6.17 -2.51
CA LYS A 139 -6.04 5.13 -2.22
C LYS A 139 -6.09 3.97 -3.23
N GLN A 140 -7.27 3.60 -3.73
CA GLN A 140 -7.40 2.52 -4.72
C GLN A 140 -6.79 2.86 -6.08
N CYS A 141 -6.93 4.11 -6.55
CA CYS A 141 -6.25 4.56 -7.77
C CYS A 141 -4.73 4.60 -7.59
N LEU A 142 -4.24 5.06 -6.43
CA LEU A 142 -2.81 4.96 -6.09
C LEU A 142 -2.33 3.51 -6.18
N LYS A 143 -3.05 2.55 -5.57
CA LYS A 143 -2.69 1.14 -5.65
C LYS A 143 -2.60 0.64 -7.09
N LYS A 144 -3.61 0.91 -7.92
CA LYS A 144 -3.63 0.50 -9.33
C LYS A 144 -2.47 1.10 -10.11
N MET A 145 -2.18 2.39 -9.92
CA MET A 145 -1.03 3.07 -10.52
C MET A 145 0.28 2.41 -10.09
N VAL A 146 0.54 2.28 -8.79
CA VAL A 146 1.77 1.65 -8.28
C VAL A 146 1.91 0.21 -8.81
N GLN A 147 0.84 -0.57 -8.83
CA GLN A 147 0.83 -1.93 -9.41
C GLN A 147 1.18 -1.96 -10.90
N HIS A 148 0.59 -1.05 -11.68
CA HIS A 148 0.88 -0.97 -13.11
C HIS A 148 2.35 -0.61 -13.36
N TRP A 149 2.82 0.46 -12.73
CA TRP A 149 4.15 1.03 -12.94
C TRP A 149 5.28 0.13 -12.39
N SER A 150 5.06 -0.53 -11.25
CA SER A 150 6.03 -1.45 -10.63
C SER A 150 6.39 -2.67 -11.47
N SER A 151 5.57 -3.04 -12.46
CA SER A 151 5.88 -4.14 -13.36
C SER A 151 7.04 -3.85 -14.33
N GLY A 152 7.37 -2.58 -14.55
CA GLY A 152 8.42 -2.13 -15.48
C GLY A 152 9.65 -1.50 -14.80
N SER A 153 9.47 -0.90 -13.63
CA SER A 153 10.50 -0.11 -12.92
C SER A 153 10.41 -0.35 -11.41
N GLN A 154 11.45 0.05 -10.68
CA GLN A 154 11.40 0.13 -9.21
C GLN A 154 10.57 1.35 -8.82
N VAL A 155 9.51 1.12 -8.03
CA VAL A 155 8.65 2.18 -7.52
C VAL A 155 8.83 2.28 -6.02
N ILE A 156 9.15 3.47 -5.55
CA ILE A 156 9.21 3.86 -4.14
C ILE A 156 7.93 4.60 -3.78
N VAL A 157 7.33 4.26 -2.65
CA VAL A 157 6.16 4.95 -2.09
C VAL A 157 6.57 5.55 -0.74
N PRO A 158 6.77 6.87 -0.65
CA PRO A 158 7.04 7.53 0.62
C PRO A 158 5.81 7.44 1.54
N MET A 159 6.04 7.16 2.82
CA MET A 159 4.99 7.10 3.84
C MET A 159 5.58 7.31 5.24
N THR A 160 4.73 7.64 6.21
CA THR A 160 5.17 7.75 7.61
C THR A 160 4.82 6.49 8.41
N LEU A 161 5.39 6.36 9.61
CA LEU A 161 5.06 5.27 10.55
C LEU A 161 3.55 5.17 10.87
N ASP A 162 2.83 6.28 10.78
CA ASP A 162 1.39 6.35 11.05
C ASP A 162 0.53 5.82 9.88
N ASP A 163 1.12 5.64 8.69
CA ASP A 163 0.43 5.21 7.47
C ASP A 163 0.27 3.68 7.36
N LYS A 164 0.03 2.97 8.48
CA LYS A 164 -0.17 1.51 8.50
C LYS A 164 -1.24 1.03 7.52
N GLY A 165 -2.27 1.84 7.28
CA GLY A 165 -3.32 1.55 6.30
C GLY A 165 -2.84 1.57 4.84
N LEU A 166 -1.79 2.33 4.51
CA LEU A 166 -1.20 2.39 3.18
C LEU A 166 -0.32 1.17 2.88
N ILE A 167 0.48 0.73 3.86
CA ILE A 167 1.24 -0.53 3.77
C ILE A 167 0.29 -1.69 3.47
N ASN A 168 -0.78 -1.83 4.25
CA ASN A 168 -1.78 -2.88 4.06
C ASN A 168 -2.46 -2.83 2.69
N LEU A 169 -2.72 -1.62 2.18
CA LEU A 169 -3.31 -1.44 0.87
C LEU A 169 -2.38 -1.94 -0.23
N LEU A 170 -1.09 -1.64 -0.12
CA LEU A 170 -0.06 -1.94 -1.13
C LEU A 170 0.63 -3.29 -0.91
N ALA A 171 0.18 -4.08 0.06
CA ALA A 171 0.72 -5.41 0.30
C ALA A 171 0.66 -6.30 -0.96
N GLY A 172 1.78 -6.96 -1.26
CA GLY A 172 1.97 -7.81 -2.45
C GLY A 172 2.30 -7.07 -3.73
N VAL A 173 2.43 -5.74 -3.71
CA VAL A 173 2.81 -4.96 -4.88
C VAL A 173 4.34 -4.92 -5.01
N ARG A 174 4.87 -5.03 -6.24
CA ARG A 174 6.33 -5.03 -6.52
C ARG A 174 6.98 -3.65 -6.37
N ALA A 175 6.76 -3.00 -5.24
CA ALA A 175 7.24 -1.67 -4.91
C ALA A 175 7.93 -1.69 -3.54
N GLN A 176 8.62 -0.62 -3.18
CA GLN A 176 9.14 -0.44 -1.83
C GLN A 176 8.44 0.72 -1.13
N ALA A 177 8.16 0.54 0.16
CA ALA A 177 7.79 1.64 1.03
C ALA A 177 9.07 2.29 1.58
N LEU A 178 9.16 3.60 1.44
CA LEU A 178 10.15 4.42 2.15
C LEU A 178 9.44 4.99 3.38
N VAL A 179 9.64 4.34 4.52
CA VAL A 179 9.01 4.69 5.79
C VAL A 179 9.93 5.63 6.56
N THR A 180 9.44 6.82 6.86
CA THR A 180 10.19 7.86 7.57
C THR A 180 9.42 8.37 8.79
N VAL A 181 10.13 9.02 9.72
CA VAL A 181 9.54 9.60 10.94
C VAL A 181 8.64 10.80 10.68
N ALA A 182 8.84 11.49 9.55
CA ALA A 182 8.02 12.61 9.08
C ALA A 182 7.79 12.51 7.57
N HIS A 183 6.84 13.28 7.05
CA HIS A 183 6.56 13.30 5.62
C HIS A 183 7.81 13.67 4.81
N ILE A 184 8.06 13.00 3.69
CA ILE A 184 9.30 13.15 2.90
C ILE A 184 9.57 14.61 2.47
N VAL A 185 8.53 15.38 2.16
CA VAL A 185 8.65 16.82 1.85
C VAL A 185 9.28 17.60 3.02
N THR A 186 8.90 17.28 4.25
CA THR A 186 9.44 17.93 5.45
C THR A 186 10.88 17.52 5.71
N MET A 187 11.21 16.25 5.48
CA MET A 187 12.59 15.74 5.61
C MET A 187 13.51 16.44 4.60
N LEU A 188 13.10 16.52 3.33
CA LEU A 188 13.88 17.11 2.23
C LEU A 188 14.12 18.63 2.36
N GLN A 189 13.44 19.31 3.28
CA GLN A 189 13.73 20.71 3.61
C GLN A 189 15.07 20.88 4.32
N ASN A 190 15.54 19.85 5.02
CA ASN A 190 16.74 19.89 5.86
C ASN A 190 17.81 18.89 5.43
N ASP A 191 17.41 17.78 4.82
CA ASP A 191 18.29 16.67 4.48
C ASP A 191 18.27 16.34 2.98
N SER A 192 19.37 15.81 2.46
CA SER A 192 19.37 15.25 1.10
C SER A 192 18.61 13.92 1.06
N TYR A 193 18.20 13.51 -0.14
CA TYR A 193 17.53 12.22 -0.31
C TYR A 193 18.39 11.05 0.16
N GLU A 194 19.70 11.08 -0.14
CA GLU A 194 20.66 10.06 0.28
C GLU A 194 20.84 10.04 1.80
N ALA A 195 20.81 11.21 2.45
CA ALA A 195 20.86 11.30 3.90
C ALA A 195 19.62 10.69 4.55
N ILE A 196 18.43 10.95 4.00
CA ILE A 196 17.18 10.34 4.45
C ILE A 196 17.25 8.81 4.32
N LEU A 197 17.74 8.30 3.19
CA LEU A 197 17.89 6.85 2.96
C LEU A 197 18.90 6.18 3.92
N ALA A 198 19.91 6.93 4.37
CA ALA A 198 20.95 6.42 5.27
C ALA A 198 20.60 6.58 6.76
N ASP A 199 19.50 7.27 7.08
CA ASP A 199 19.06 7.51 8.45
C ASP A 199 18.62 6.20 9.13
N SER A 200 18.99 6.01 10.40
CA SER A 200 18.65 4.80 11.16
C SER A 200 17.16 4.63 11.43
N ASP A 201 16.40 5.72 11.43
CA ASP A 201 14.95 5.71 11.62
C ASP A 201 14.18 5.55 10.30
N THR A 202 14.89 5.54 9.17
CA THR A 202 14.30 5.25 7.85
C THR A 202 14.30 3.75 7.58
N GLN A 203 13.17 3.23 7.09
CA GLN A 203 13.03 1.83 6.69
C GLN A 203 12.62 1.72 5.22
N LEU A 204 13.32 0.85 4.48
CA LEU A 204 12.92 0.42 3.14
C LEU A 204 12.28 -0.97 3.24
N ILE A 205 10.96 -1.02 3.07
CA ILE A 205 10.20 -2.26 3.15
C ILE A 205 9.81 -2.70 1.74
N ASN A 206 10.18 -3.91 1.33
CA ASN A 206 9.70 -4.48 0.08
C ASN A 206 8.22 -4.89 0.23
N LEU A 207 7.33 -4.18 -0.44
CA LEU A 207 5.89 -4.38 -0.33
C LEU A 207 5.45 -5.73 -0.92
N GLN A 208 6.24 -6.30 -1.84
CA GLN A 208 5.95 -7.62 -2.40
C GLN A 208 5.98 -8.71 -1.31
N ASP A 209 6.93 -8.59 -0.38
CA ASP A 209 7.17 -9.58 0.66
C ASP A 209 6.11 -9.48 1.76
N THR A 210 5.48 -8.32 1.93
CA THR A 210 4.40 -8.11 2.91
C THR A 210 3.08 -8.84 2.56
N ALA A 211 2.96 -9.42 1.36
CA ALA A 211 1.85 -10.34 1.05
C ALA A 211 2.00 -11.72 1.72
N TYR A 212 3.24 -12.14 1.97
CA TYR A 212 3.59 -13.52 2.36
C TYR A 212 4.13 -13.62 3.78
N TYR A 213 4.64 -12.50 4.31
CA TYR A 213 5.30 -12.41 5.60
C TYR A 213 4.51 -11.48 6.54
N PRO A 214 3.66 -12.04 7.42
CA PRO A 214 2.94 -11.29 8.44
C PRO A 214 3.86 -10.57 9.43
N GLU A 215 5.14 -10.94 9.49
CA GLU A 215 6.21 -10.40 10.34
C GLU A 215 6.58 -8.92 10.09
N TRP A 216 6.07 -8.29 9.02
CA TRP A 216 6.13 -6.83 8.84
C TRP A 216 4.93 -6.08 9.44
N ARG A 217 3.91 -6.81 9.92
CA ARG A 217 3.05 -6.28 10.97
C ARG A 217 3.90 -6.36 12.22
N ASP A 218 4.07 -5.27 12.95
CA ASP A 218 4.87 -5.14 14.19
C ASP A 218 4.46 -6.10 15.33
N ASP A 219 4.26 -7.39 15.07
CA ASP A 219 3.93 -8.38 16.08
C ASP A 219 4.75 -9.63 15.78
N PRO A 220 5.79 -9.92 16.59
CA PRO A 220 6.47 -11.19 16.49
C PRO A 220 5.42 -12.29 16.61
N GLN A 221 5.49 -13.31 15.75
CA GLN A 221 4.67 -14.50 15.91
C GLN A 221 4.88 -14.98 17.35
N LEU A 222 3.83 -14.86 18.18
CA LEU A 222 4.02 -14.91 19.63
C LEU A 222 4.54 -16.28 20.10
N ASN A 223 4.35 -17.33 19.29
CA ASN A 223 4.87 -18.68 19.49
C ASN A 223 4.98 -19.46 18.16
N GLU A 224 5.78 -20.53 18.15
CA GLU A 224 5.81 -21.52 17.05
C GLU A 224 4.39 -22.07 16.76
N PRO A 225 3.96 -22.18 15.48
CA PRO A 225 2.65 -22.72 15.13
C PRO A 225 2.43 -24.15 15.66
N MET A 226 1.27 -24.40 16.28
CA MET A 226 0.88 -25.77 16.65
C MET A 226 0.21 -26.45 15.45
N ILE A 227 0.90 -27.44 14.88
CA ILE A 227 0.35 -28.25 13.79
C ILE A 227 -0.78 -29.14 14.32
N TYR A 228 -1.93 -29.14 13.64
CA TYR A 228 -3.08 -29.99 13.95
C TYR A 228 -3.77 -30.45 12.67
N SER A 229 -3.72 -31.76 12.40
CA SER A 229 -4.24 -32.36 11.17
C SER A 229 -3.57 -31.74 9.92
N ASP A 230 -4.36 -31.32 8.94
CA ASP A 230 -3.97 -30.68 7.68
C ASP A 230 -3.93 -29.14 7.80
N GLY A 231 -3.73 -28.63 9.01
CA GLY A 231 -3.64 -27.20 9.30
C GLY A 231 -2.78 -26.92 10.52
N ARG A 232 -2.78 -25.66 10.94
CA ARG A 232 -2.05 -25.20 12.13
C ARG A 232 -2.79 -24.08 12.85
N PHE A 233 -2.60 -24.02 14.16
CA PHE A 233 -3.05 -22.91 14.97
C PHE A 233 -1.96 -21.86 15.03
N GLU A 234 -2.32 -20.63 14.66
CA GLU A 234 -1.44 -19.48 14.64
C GLU A 234 -2.04 -18.39 15.51
N LEU A 235 -1.24 -17.91 16.46
CA LEU A 235 -1.60 -16.81 17.35
C LEU A 235 -1.08 -15.51 16.74
N TYR A 236 -2.00 -14.59 16.47
CA TYR A 236 -1.72 -13.23 16.03
C TYR A 236 -2.18 -12.23 17.10
N HIS A 237 -1.84 -10.95 16.92
CA HIS A 237 -2.20 -9.87 17.84
C HIS A 237 -3.72 -9.69 18.03
N ASP A 238 -4.52 -10.13 17.07
CA ASP A 238 -5.99 -9.97 17.05
C ASP A 238 -6.74 -11.26 17.40
N GLY A 239 -6.03 -12.37 17.62
CA GLY A 239 -6.64 -13.60 18.10
C GLY A 239 -5.89 -14.87 17.74
N LEU A 240 -6.42 -15.99 18.22
CA LEU A 240 -6.00 -17.31 17.78
C LEU A 240 -6.80 -17.70 16.54
N PHE A 241 -6.12 -18.19 15.51
CA PHE A 241 -6.74 -18.64 14.28
C PHE A 241 -6.31 -20.07 13.96
N PHE A 242 -7.18 -20.79 13.27
CA PHE A 242 -6.85 -22.05 12.62
C PHE A 242 -6.71 -21.79 11.12
N VAL A 243 -5.55 -22.14 10.56
CA VAL A 243 -5.21 -21.92 9.16
C VAL A 243 -4.87 -23.23 8.46
N LYS A 244 -5.30 -23.34 7.20
CA LYS A 244 -4.85 -24.37 6.26
C LYS A 244 -4.26 -23.69 5.05
N TYR A 245 -3.12 -24.19 4.60
CA TYR A 245 -2.45 -23.68 3.43
C TYR A 245 -2.75 -24.55 2.22
N ASN A 246 -2.60 -23.97 1.05
CA ASN A 246 -2.56 -24.72 -0.18
C ASN A 246 -1.13 -25.18 -0.40
N ASP A 247 -0.90 -26.49 -0.27
CA ASP A 247 0.42 -27.10 -0.40
C ASP A 247 0.74 -27.48 -1.86
N ASP A 248 -0.18 -27.19 -2.79
CA ASP A 248 -0.06 -27.53 -4.23
C ASP A 248 1.10 -26.76 -4.92
N ASP A 249 1.52 -25.61 -4.36
CA ASP A 249 2.68 -24.85 -4.82
C ASP A 249 3.52 -24.37 -3.63
N PRO A 250 4.58 -25.10 -3.24
CA PRO A 250 5.44 -24.72 -2.11
C PRO A 250 6.22 -23.41 -2.35
N ALA A 251 6.23 -22.87 -3.56
CA ALA A 251 6.78 -21.54 -3.86
C ALA A 251 5.72 -20.42 -3.70
N ASN A 252 4.45 -20.75 -3.49
CA ASN A 252 3.34 -19.78 -3.46
C ASN A 252 2.24 -20.21 -2.47
N ILE A 253 2.59 -20.22 -1.19
CA ILE A 253 1.73 -20.70 -0.11
C ILE A 253 0.54 -19.73 0.08
N THR A 254 -0.65 -20.14 -0.36
CA THR A 254 -1.90 -19.39 -0.20
C THR A 254 -2.79 -20.02 0.86
N PHE A 255 -3.67 -19.25 1.52
CA PHE A 255 -4.61 -19.83 2.48
C PHE A 255 -5.71 -20.59 1.75
N LYS A 256 -5.80 -21.90 2.00
CA LYS A 256 -6.96 -22.72 1.64
C LYS A 256 -8.14 -22.44 2.58
N PHE A 257 -7.85 -22.12 3.85
CA PHE A 257 -8.86 -21.84 4.87
C PHE A 257 -8.25 -21.03 6.03
N LYS A 258 -8.98 -20.05 6.56
CA LYS A 258 -8.63 -19.32 7.79
C LYS A 258 -9.89 -19.07 8.62
N ALA A 259 -9.89 -19.52 9.87
CA ALA A 259 -10.98 -19.31 10.81
C ALA A 259 -10.50 -18.69 12.11
N PHE A 260 -11.24 -17.69 12.59
CA PHE A 260 -11.06 -17.11 13.92
C PHE A 260 -11.54 -18.11 14.98
N VAL A 261 -10.71 -18.35 16.00
CA VAL A 261 -11.01 -19.29 17.09
C VAL A 261 -11.42 -18.52 18.34
N CYS A 262 -10.61 -17.54 18.76
CA CYS A 262 -10.90 -16.71 19.90
C CYS A 262 -10.06 -15.43 19.91
N SER A 263 -10.46 -14.47 20.74
CA SER A 263 -9.72 -13.24 21.03
C SER A 263 -8.30 -13.54 21.55
N PRO A 264 -7.38 -12.57 21.53
CA PRO A 264 -5.97 -12.78 21.89
C PRO A 264 -5.80 -13.47 23.25
N ILE A 265 -4.98 -14.51 23.27
CA ILE A 265 -4.60 -15.24 24.48
C ILE A 265 -3.12 -14.99 24.73
N GLU A 266 -2.78 -14.49 25.91
CA GLU A 266 -1.39 -14.36 26.35
C GLU A 266 -1.04 -15.49 27.33
N VAL A 267 0.03 -16.23 27.05
CA VAL A 267 0.53 -17.30 27.92
C VAL A 267 1.71 -16.76 28.72
N ILE A 268 1.41 -16.21 29.90
CA ILE A 268 2.37 -15.46 30.72
C ILE A 268 3.35 -16.35 31.52
N ALA A 269 3.12 -17.66 31.63
CA ALA A 269 4.05 -18.59 32.25
C ALA A 269 3.75 -20.06 31.89
N LYS A 270 4.81 -20.88 31.81
CA LYS A 270 4.74 -22.34 31.74
C LYS A 270 5.56 -22.93 32.89
N THR A 271 4.89 -23.45 33.92
CA THR A 271 5.57 -24.13 35.03
C THR A 271 5.54 -25.63 34.79
N ARG A 272 6.70 -26.29 34.91
CA ARG A 272 6.80 -27.75 34.91
C ARG A 272 7.11 -28.20 36.33
N ASP A 273 6.15 -28.87 36.98
CA ASP A 273 6.41 -29.52 38.25
C ASP A 273 7.19 -30.82 37.99
N THR A 274 8.42 -30.88 38.48
CA THR A 274 9.30 -32.06 38.35
C THR A 274 9.15 -33.05 39.50
N SER A 275 8.30 -32.74 40.50
CA SER A 275 8.13 -33.55 41.72
C SER A 275 6.95 -34.54 41.65
N SER A 276 6.19 -34.53 40.55
CA SER A 276 5.08 -35.47 40.33
C SER A 276 5.58 -36.87 39.95
N VAL A 277 6.10 -37.59 40.94
CA VAL A 277 6.29 -39.04 40.84
C VAL A 277 4.96 -39.68 41.18
N HIS A 278 4.15 -40.02 40.18
CA HIS A 278 3.01 -40.94 40.33
C HIS A 278 3.22 -42.12 39.38
N GLY A 279 3.11 -43.31 39.97
CA GLY A 279 3.53 -44.58 39.39
C GLY A 279 2.81 -44.94 38.11
N ASP A 280 3.55 -45.65 37.26
CA ASP A 280 3.12 -46.47 36.14
C ASP A 280 2.23 -45.78 35.09
N GLY A 281 2.89 -45.27 34.05
CA GLY A 281 2.29 -44.97 32.75
C GLY A 281 2.36 -43.50 32.35
N TYR A 282 3.43 -43.14 31.63
CA TYR A 282 3.64 -41.90 30.85
C TYR A 282 2.53 -40.83 30.91
N CYS A 283 2.70 -39.84 31.79
CA CYS A 283 1.99 -38.56 31.74
C CYS A 283 2.93 -37.42 32.18
N SER A 284 3.49 -36.66 31.24
CA SER A 284 4.11 -35.35 31.55
C SER A 284 3.07 -34.25 31.32
N GLY A 285 2.26 -33.95 32.33
CA GLY A 285 1.27 -32.88 32.26
C GLY A 285 1.90 -31.52 32.48
N ALA A 286 1.85 -30.63 31.49
CA ALA A 286 2.07 -29.20 31.70
C ALA A 286 0.74 -28.57 32.15
N MET A 287 0.71 -27.92 33.31
CA MET A 287 -0.41 -27.04 33.65
C MET A 287 -0.27 -25.75 32.85
N MET A 288 -1.31 -25.41 32.09
CA MET A 288 -1.40 -24.19 31.30
C MET A 288 -2.54 -23.35 31.86
N THR A 289 -2.20 -22.20 32.42
CA THR A 289 -3.17 -21.21 32.90
C THR A 289 -3.20 -20.07 31.89
N ALA A 290 -4.34 -19.88 31.21
CA ALA A 290 -4.54 -18.81 30.24
C ALA A 290 -5.54 -17.78 30.80
N TYR A 291 -5.26 -16.50 30.59
CA TYR A 291 -6.14 -15.39 30.96
C TYR A 291 -6.68 -14.72 29.70
N CYS A 292 -7.98 -14.44 29.65
CA CYS A 292 -8.62 -13.71 28.55
C CYS A 292 -8.80 -12.24 28.98
N ILE A 293 -8.38 -11.29 28.14
CA ILE A 293 -8.23 -9.87 28.52
C ILE A 293 -9.56 -9.09 28.57
N HIS A 294 -10.70 -9.68 28.19
CA HIS A 294 -12.01 -9.04 28.39
C HIS A 294 -13.03 -9.99 29.03
N GLY A 295 -13.27 -9.77 30.32
CA GLY A 295 -14.37 -10.38 31.08
C GLY A 295 -13.95 -11.61 31.90
N GLN A 296 -14.27 -11.57 33.19
CA GLN A 296 -13.97 -12.61 34.18
C GLN A 296 -14.60 -13.97 33.82
N TYR A 297 -13.89 -14.79 33.05
CA TYR A 297 -14.13 -16.23 33.02
C TYR A 297 -12.80 -16.96 33.13
N ARG A 298 -12.64 -17.73 34.22
CA ARG A 298 -11.54 -18.68 34.38
C ARG A 298 -11.95 -19.99 33.71
N TYR A 299 -11.27 -20.36 32.64
CA TYR A 299 -11.37 -21.71 32.09
C TYR A 299 -10.09 -22.46 32.41
N HIS A 300 -10.21 -23.53 33.20
CA HIS A 300 -9.11 -24.48 33.41
C HIS A 300 -9.19 -25.56 32.32
N TYR A 301 -8.30 -25.50 31.34
CA TYR A 301 -8.14 -26.58 30.38
C TYR A 301 -7.12 -27.59 30.90
N CYS A 302 -7.60 -28.76 31.30
CA CYS A 302 -6.75 -29.90 31.59
C CYS A 302 -6.69 -30.77 30.34
N LYS A 303 -5.56 -30.75 29.61
CA LYS A 303 -5.35 -31.66 28.48
C LYS A 303 -4.87 -33.01 29.02
N VAL A 304 -5.81 -33.94 29.24
CA VAL A 304 -5.47 -35.35 29.45
C VAL A 304 -5.15 -35.95 28.09
N MET A 305 -3.87 -36.24 27.82
CA MET A 305 -3.47 -37.05 26.67
C MET A 305 -3.65 -38.53 27.04
N GLN A 306 -4.85 -39.05 26.85
CA GLN A 306 -5.06 -40.49 26.61
C GLN A 306 -5.84 -40.66 25.32
N GLY A 307 -5.50 -41.69 24.56
CA GLY A 307 -5.85 -41.88 23.14
C GLY A 307 -7.23 -41.40 22.69
N ASN A 308 -7.23 -40.70 21.56
CA ASN A 308 -8.33 -40.44 20.62
C ASN A 308 -9.72 -40.02 21.13
N THR A 309 -9.87 -39.55 22.37
CA THR A 309 -11.16 -39.02 22.82
C THR A 309 -10.98 -37.84 23.76
N ALA A 310 -11.34 -36.64 23.29
CA ALA A 310 -11.41 -35.46 24.15
C ALA A 310 -12.64 -35.56 25.05
N VAL A 311 -12.44 -35.63 26.37
CA VAL A 311 -13.52 -35.55 27.35
C VAL A 311 -13.50 -34.18 28.00
N SER A 312 -14.54 -33.39 27.76
CA SER A 312 -14.82 -32.15 28.50
C SER A 312 -15.48 -32.49 29.83
N LEU A 313 -14.85 -32.16 30.95
CA LEU A 313 -15.52 -32.19 32.25
C LEU A 313 -15.94 -30.77 32.64
N PRO A 314 -17.22 -30.53 32.97
CA PRO A 314 -17.64 -29.26 33.54
C PRO A 314 -17.33 -29.25 35.03
N VAL A 315 -16.75 -28.16 35.54
CA VAL A 315 -16.71 -27.89 36.97
C VAL A 315 -17.37 -26.54 37.22
N LYS A 316 -18.37 -26.55 38.11
CA LYS A 316 -19.09 -25.37 38.59
C LYS A 316 -18.16 -24.47 39.41
N ALA A 317 -18.42 -23.17 39.31
CA ALA A 317 -17.67 -22.02 39.83
C ALA A 317 -17.15 -22.16 41.27
#